data_AF-A0A370VPM5-F1
#
_entry.id   AF-A0A370VPM5-F1
#
_cell.length_a   1.000
_cell.length_b   1.000
_cell.length_c   1.000
_cell.angle_alpha   90.00
_cell.angle_beta   90.00
_cell.angle_gamma   90.00
#
_symmetry.space_group_name_H-M   'P 1'
#
loop_
_entity.id
_entity.type
_entity.pdbx_description
1 polymer ?
#
loop_
_entity_poly.entity_id
_entity_poly.type
_entity_poly.pdbx_seq_one_letter_code
_entity_poly.pdbx_strand_id
1 'polypeptide(L)'
;MDLDRSGLDPVDVPDHVEPTYRLGGWLGEDVVLGGDSGRVLLASVAGVQLLGSSPRQFMTLVSLYVTLRRSEFSTRYEEEDARRSLAAWARHIDQPAGSSRSWTAAFDGDLDVPESL
;
A
#
# COMPACT_ATOMS: atom_id res chain seq x y z
N MET A 1 -17.14 -39.75 -22.01
CA MET A 1 -18.16 -39.56 -20.95
C MET A 1 -18.45 -38.08 -20.95
N ASP A 2 -19.62 -37.69 -21.45
CA ASP A 2 -20.06 -36.29 -21.54
C ASP A 2 -20.34 -35.73 -20.14
N LEU A 3 -19.77 -34.57 -19.83
CA LEU A 3 -20.01 -33.81 -18.59
C LEU A 3 -21.28 -32.94 -18.67
N ASP A 4 -22.08 -33.08 -19.73
CA ASP A 4 -23.16 -32.15 -20.10
C ASP A 4 -24.50 -32.37 -19.35
N ARG A 5 -24.49 -33.02 -18.18
CA ARG A 5 -25.71 -33.44 -17.46
C ARG A 5 -25.89 -32.91 -16.05
N SER A 6 -25.00 -32.06 -15.53
CA SER A 6 -25.11 -31.61 -14.13
C SER A 6 -25.97 -30.36 -13.93
N GLY A 7 -26.34 -29.60 -14.97
CA GLY A 7 -27.13 -28.36 -14.79
C GLY A 7 -26.48 -27.35 -13.84
N LEU A 8 -25.18 -27.49 -13.63
CA LEU A 8 -24.35 -26.57 -12.88
C LEU A 8 -23.77 -25.63 -13.92
N ASP A 9 -24.19 -24.36 -13.89
CA ASP A 9 -23.46 -23.33 -14.62
C ASP A 9 -21.98 -23.45 -14.26
N PRO A 10 -21.06 -23.38 -15.24
CA PRO A 10 -19.64 -23.34 -14.94
C PRO A 10 -19.44 -22.18 -13.96
N VAL A 11 -18.93 -22.49 -12.77
CA VAL A 11 -18.47 -21.47 -11.84
C VAL A 11 -17.51 -20.61 -12.64
N ASP A 12 -17.82 -19.32 -12.78
CA ASP A 12 -16.92 -18.30 -13.33
C ASP A 12 -15.66 -18.30 -12.45
N VAL A 13 -14.73 -19.21 -12.75
CA VAL A 13 -13.37 -19.13 -12.26
C VAL A 13 -12.81 -17.91 -12.98
N PRO A 14 -12.36 -16.87 -12.25
CA PRO A 14 -11.78 -15.71 -12.91
C PRO A 14 -10.68 -16.19 -13.85
N ASP A 15 -10.87 -15.95 -15.14
CA ASP A 15 -10.13 -16.57 -16.25
C ASP A 15 -8.62 -16.23 -16.23
N HIS A 16 -8.20 -15.36 -15.32
CA HIS A 16 -6.81 -14.99 -15.13
C HIS A 16 -6.51 -14.60 -13.67
N VAL A 17 -5.77 -15.45 -12.97
CA VAL A 17 -5.13 -15.08 -11.69
C VAL A 17 -3.80 -14.41 -12.04
N GLU A 18 -3.72 -13.10 -11.82
CA GLU A 18 -2.49 -12.34 -12.04
C GLU A 18 -1.34 -12.92 -11.18
N PRO A 19 -0.12 -13.13 -11.75
CA PRO A 19 1.03 -13.57 -10.96
C PRO A 19 1.41 -12.49 -9.94
N THR A 20 1.71 -12.91 -8.71
CA THR A 20 2.13 -11.99 -7.64
C THR A 20 3.54 -12.29 -7.17
N TYR A 21 4.29 -11.23 -6.85
CA TYR A 21 5.67 -11.32 -6.39
C TYR A 21 5.82 -10.63 -5.04
N ARG A 22 6.28 -11.35 -4.02
CA ARG A 22 6.50 -10.77 -2.70
C ARG A 22 7.69 -9.81 -2.73
N LEU A 23 7.46 -8.57 -2.28
CA LEU A 23 8.50 -7.53 -2.16
C LEU A 23 9.04 -7.43 -0.73
N GLY A 24 8.23 -7.75 0.28
CA GLY A 24 8.62 -7.63 1.68
C GLY A 24 7.40 -7.66 2.60
N GLY A 25 7.51 -7.01 3.75
CA GLY A 25 6.41 -6.87 4.70
C GLY A 25 6.28 -5.44 5.23
N TRP A 26 5.05 -5.07 5.57
CA TRP A 26 4.69 -3.79 6.17
C TRP A 26 3.72 -4.06 7.33
N LEU A 27 4.11 -3.69 8.56
CA LEU A 27 3.32 -3.94 9.79
C LEU A 27 2.90 -5.41 9.97
N GLY A 28 3.76 -6.35 9.58
CA GLY A 28 3.47 -7.79 9.70
C GLY A 28 2.62 -8.38 8.57
N GLU A 29 2.14 -7.54 7.64
CA GLU A 29 1.39 -7.97 6.46
C GLU A 29 2.30 -8.00 5.22
N ASP A 30 1.98 -8.84 4.24
CA ASP A 30 2.82 -9.03 3.06
C ASP A 30 2.62 -7.91 2.03
N VAL A 31 3.71 -7.36 1.53
CA VAL A 31 3.72 -6.43 0.40
C VAL A 31 4.02 -7.21 -0.87
N VAL A 32 3.11 -7.17 -1.83
CA VAL A 32 3.18 -7.92 -3.08
C VAL A 32 3.07 -7.00 -4.30
N LEU A 33 3.74 -7.37 -5.39
CA LEU A 33 3.64 -6.75 -6.71
C LEU A 33 2.76 -7.60 -7.61
N GLY A 34 1.72 -7.00 -8.17
CA GLY A 34 0.97 -7.59 -9.29
C GLY A 34 1.81 -7.57 -10.55
N GLY A 35 2.03 -8.75 -11.16
CA GLY A 35 2.89 -8.93 -12.32
C GLY A 35 2.36 -8.33 -13.62
N ASP A 36 1.04 -8.28 -13.79
CA ASP A 36 0.40 -7.77 -15.01
C ASP A 36 -0.01 -6.30 -14.85
N SER A 37 -0.55 -5.96 -13.68
CA SER A 37 -1.02 -4.62 -13.31
C SER A 37 0.12 -3.69 -12.89
N GLY A 38 1.24 -4.24 -12.42
CA GLY A 38 2.34 -3.47 -11.84
C GLY A 38 2.00 -2.81 -10.49
N ARG A 39 0.83 -3.10 -9.91
CA ARG A 39 0.39 -2.48 -8.66
C ARG A 39 1.09 -3.10 -7.47
N VAL A 40 1.44 -2.26 -6.49
CA VAL A 40 1.97 -2.71 -5.20
C VAL A 40 0.83 -2.73 -4.19
N LEU A 41 0.64 -3.89 -3.57
CA LEU A 41 -0.50 -4.18 -2.71
C LEU A 41 -0.01 -4.65 -1.33
N LEU A 42 -0.75 -4.27 -0.30
CA LEU A 42 -0.66 -4.88 1.02
C LEU A 42 -1.71 -6.00 1.08
N ALA A 43 -1.26 -7.25 1.13
CA ALA A 43 -2.12 -8.40 1.30
C ALA A 43 -2.25 -8.71 2.80
N SER A 44 -3.46 -8.54 3.34
CA SER A 44 -3.77 -8.84 4.73
C SER A 44 -4.95 -9.79 4.86
N VAL A 45 -5.13 -10.36 6.05
CA VAL A 45 -6.32 -11.16 6.39
C VAL A 45 -7.62 -10.35 6.26
N ALA A 46 -7.55 -9.02 6.40
CA ALA A 46 -8.69 -8.12 6.26
C ALA A 46 -8.96 -7.70 4.80
N GLY A 47 -8.14 -8.18 3.86
CA GLY A 47 -8.24 -7.88 2.44
C GLY A 47 -6.99 -7.19 1.89
N VAL A 48 -7.12 -6.71 0.66
CA VAL A 48 -6.02 -6.13 -0.12
C VAL A 48 -6.12 -4.61 -0.13
N GLN A 49 -5.02 -3.91 0.14
CA GLN A 49 -4.93 -2.45 0.04
C GLN A 49 -3.90 -2.03 -1.00
N LEU A 50 -4.14 -0.93 -1.71
CA LEU A 50 -3.19 -0.39 -2.67
C LEU A 50 -2.14 0.46 -1.96
N LEU A 51 -0.87 0.10 -2.11
CA LEU A 51 0.28 0.86 -1.63
C LEU A 51 0.96 1.67 -2.74
N GLY A 52 0.75 1.32 -4.00
CA GLY A 52 1.19 2.11 -5.14
C GLY A 52 0.59 1.60 -6.44
N SER A 53 0.17 2.51 -7.30
CA SER A 53 -0.34 2.23 -8.64
C SER A 53 0.76 1.72 -9.60
N SER A 54 2.03 1.91 -9.24
CA SER A 54 3.21 1.36 -9.92
C SER A 54 4.37 1.21 -8.93
N PRO A 55 5.44 0.45 -9.26
CA PRO A 55 6.62 0.34 -8.38
C PRO A 55 7.32 1.69 -8.19
N ARG A 56 7.33 2.53 -9.23
CA ARG A 56 7.91 3.88 -9.16
C ARG A 56 7.15 4.76 -8.16
N GLN A 57 5.83 4.79 -8.24
CA GLN A 57 5.01 5.57 -7.31
C GLN A 57 5.16 5.03 -5.89
N PHE A 58 5.08 3.71 -5.70
CA PHE A 58 5.31 3.07 -4.40
C PHE A 58 6.65 3.49 -3.77
N MET A 59 7.76 3.37 -4.52
CA MET A 59 9.09 3.77 -4.01
C MET A 59 9.20 5.27 -3.74
N THR A 60 8.46 6.10 -4.47
CA THR A 60 8.40 7.55 -4.22
C THR A 60 7.69 7.84 -2.90
N LEU A 61 6.54 7.19 -2.64
CA LEU A 61 5.82 7.32 -1.37
C LEU A 61 6.65 6.79 -0.18
N VAL A 62 7.34 5.65 -0.34
CA VAL A 62 8.29 5.13 0.66
C VAL A 62 9.39 6.14 0.94
N SER A 63 9.93 6.79 -0.09
CA SER A 63 10.96 7.81 0.07
C SER A 63 10.46 9.03 0.84
N LEU A 64 9.22 9.47 0.61
CA LEU A 64 8.61 10.55 1.41
C LEU A 64 8.49 10.16 2.88
N TYR A 65 8.01 8.95 3.17
CA TYR A 65 7.88 8.47 4.55
C TYR A 65 9.23 8.30 5.24
N VAL A 66 10.22 7.73 4.57
CA VAL A 66 11.59 7.60 5.10
C VAL A 66 12.21 8.98 5.34
N THR A 67 11.96 9.95 4.44
CA THR A 67 12.43 11.33 4.61
C THR A 67 11.80 11.94 5.85
N LEU A 68 10.48 11.85 6.02
CA LEU A 68 9.78 12.32 7.22
C LEU A 68 10.37 11.73 8.50
N ARG A 69 10.56 10.41 8.52
CA ARG A 69 11.10 9.67 9.68
C ARG A 69 12.53 10.02 10.05
N ARG A 70 13.31 10.52 9.10
CA ARG A 70 14.72 10.90 9.29
C ARG A 70 14.92 12.40 9.45
N SER A 71 13.87 13.19 9.23
CA SER A 71 13.91 14.62 9.45
C SER A 71 13.91 14.93 10.93
N GLU A 72 14.75 15.87 11.32
CA GLU A 72 14.71 16.48 12.64
C GLU A 72 13.80 17.70 12.58
N PHE A 73 12.88 17.83 13.55
CA PHE A 73 11.99 18.97 13.68
C PHE A 73 12.30 19.70 14.97
N SER A 74 12.42 21.03 14.90
CA SER A 74 12.72 21.83 16.10
C SER A 74 11.48 21.97 16.99
N THR A 75 10.29 21.85 16.39
CA THR A 75 9.01 21.95 17.08
C THR A 75 7.99 20.94 16.55
N ARG A 76 6.99 20.61 17.38
CA ARG A 76 5.83 19.82 16.94
C ARG A 76 5.04 20.48 15.82
N TYR A 77 4.99 21.82 15.78
CA TYR A 77 4.29 22.55 14.71
C TYR A 77 4.95 22.34 13.35
N GLU A 78 6.29 22.33 13.29
CA GLU A 78 7.03 22.03 12.06
C GLU A 78 6.80 20.59 11.60
N GLU A 79 6.82 19.64 12.54
CA GLU A 79 6.54 18.24 12.26
C GLU A 79 5.13 18.04 11.71
N GLU A 80 4.11 18.61 12.36
CA GLU A 80 2.70 18.53 11.90
C GLU A 80 2.51 19.16 10.52
N ASP A 81 3.19 20.28 10.23
CA ASP A 81 3.14 20.91 8.92
C ASP A 81 3.81 20.08 7.83
N ALA A 82 4.97 19.48 8.14
CA ALA A 82 5.65 18.56 7.24
C ALA A 82 4.78 17.33 6.94
N ARG A 83 4.15 16.73 7.97
CA ARG A 83 3.20 15.61 7.81
C ARG A 83 2.06 15.97 6.88
N ARG A 84 1.42 17.12 7.10
CA ARG A 84 0.31 17.62 6.26
C ARG A 84 0.75 17.83 4.81
N SER A 85 1.92 18.41 4.60
CA SER A 85 2.49 18.67 3.27
C SER A 85 2.81 17.37 2.54
N LEU A 86 3.45 16.41 3.21
CA LEU A 86 3.78 15.12 2.63
C LEU A 86 2.55 14.27 2.34
N ALA A 87 1.53 14.29 3.20
CA ALA A 87 0.26 13.64 2.92
C ALA A 87 -0.43 14.23 1.67
N ALA A 88 -0.34 15.54 1.46
CA ALA A 88 -0.84 16.18 0.24
C ALA A 88 -0.02 15.77 -0.99
N TRP A 89 1.31 15.71 -0.88
CA TRP A 89 2.17 15.26 -1.98
C TRP A 89 1.94 13.80 -2.33
N ALA A 90 1.74 12.92 -1.35
CA ALA A 90 1.42 11.52 -1.57
C ALA A 90 0.18 11.36 -2.46
N ARG A 91 -0.90 12.09 -2.15
CA ARG A 91 -2.12 12.12 -2.97
C ARG A 91 -1.88 12.69 -4.37
N HIS A 92 -0.95 13.62 -4.54
CA HIS A 92 -0.61 14.17 -5.85
C HIS A 92 0.20 13.19 -6.70
N ILE A 93 1.15 12.47 -6.09
CA ILE A 93 2.02 11.49 -6.76
C ILE A 93 1.21 10.26 -7.20
N ASP A 94 0.31 9.80 -6.34
CA ASP A 94 -0.50 8.61 -6.57
C ASP A 94 -1.81 8.75 -5.80
N GLN A 95 -2.83 9.33 -6.44
CA GLN A 95 -4.10 9.61 -5.77
C GLN A 95 -4.77 8.36 -5.18
N PRO A 96 -4.88 7.23 -5.91
CA PRO A 96 -5.45 6.01 -5.35
C PRO A 96 -4.69 5.48 -4.14
N ALA A 97 -3.35 5.42 -4.20
CA ALA A 97 -2.56 4.88 -3.10
C ALA A 97 -2.38 5.88 -1.94
N GLY A 98 -2.07 7.14 -2.24
CA GLY A 98 -1.84 8.21 -1.26
C GLY A 98 -3.08 8.59 -0.44
N SER A 99 -4.26 8.09 -0.82
CA SER A 99 -5.50 8.20 -0.04
C SER A 99 -5.86 6.90 0.72
N SER A 100 -5.00 5.87 0.65
CA SER A 100 -5.21 4.60 1.35
C SER A 100 -4.97 4.75 2.85
N ARG A 101 -5.62 3.88 3.64
CA ARG A 101 -5.48 3.85 5.10
C ARG A 101 -4.03 3.63 5.54
N SER A 102 -3.28 2.80 4.83
CA SER A 102 -1.87 2.54 5.13
C SER A 102 -1.02 3.82 5.05
N TRP A 103 -1.17 4.61 3.99
CA TRP A 103 -0.41 5.86 3.84
C TRP A 103 -0.92 6.97 4.75
N THR A 104 -2.23 7.08 4.97
CA THR A 104 -2.79 8.01 5.96
C THR A 104 -2.21 7.74 7.35
N ALA A 105 -2.28 6.50 7.83
CA ALA A 105 -1.72 6.12 9.13
C ALA A 105 -0.20 6.38 9.22
N ALA A 106 0.53 6.14 8.12
CA ALA A 106 1.97 6.39 8.06
C ALA A 106 2.31 7.87 8.22
N PHE A 107 1.59 8.77 7.53
CA PHE A 107 1.88 10.20 7.59
C PHE A 107 1.29 10.87 8.84
N ASP A 108 0.17 10.37 9.37
CA ASP A 108 -0.44 10.88 10.60
C ASP A 108 0.38 10.50 11.86
N GLY A 109 1.28 9.53 11.73
CA GLY A 109 2.18 9.11 12.81
C GLY A 109 1.63 7.98 13.67
N ASP A 110 0.49 7.39 13.29
CA ASP A 110 -0.10 6.21 13.96
C ASP A 110 0.84 4.99 13.94
N LEU A 111 1.78 4.97 13.00
CA LEU A 111 2.78 3.91 12.84
C LEU A 111 4.14 4.25 13.49
N ASP A 112 4.25 5.40 14.12
CA ASP A 112 5.45 5.79 14.82
C ASP A 112 5.49 5.08 16.16
N VAL A 113 6.14 3.92 16.16
CA VAL A 113 6.52 3.26 17.40
C VAL A 113 7.47 4.22 18.12
N PRO A 114 7.19 4.64 19.37
CA PRO A 114 8.16 5.39 20.14
C PRO A 114 9.45 4.55 20.17
N GLU A 115 10.59 5.16 19.86
CA GLU A 115 11.86 4.50 20.12
C GLU A 115 11.92 4.20 21.62
N SER A 116 11.67 2.93 21.96
CA SER A 116 11.97 2.23 23.21
C SER A 116 12.00 3.09 24.48
N LEU A 117 10.95 2.97 25.30
CA LEU A 117 11.04 3.25 26.75
C LEU A 117 12.18 2.44 27.40
#